data_AF-A0A8C1JPB7-F1
#
_entry.id   AF-A0A8C1JPB7-F1
#
_cell.length_a   1.000
_cell.length_b   1.000
_cell.length_c   1.000
_cell.angle_alpha   90.00
_cell.angle_beta   90.00
_cell.angle_gamma   90.00
#
_symmetry.space_group_name_H-M   'P 1'
#
loop_
_entity.id
_entity.type
_entity.pdbx_description
1 polymer ?
#
loop_
_entity_poly.entity_id
_entity_poly.type
_entity_poly.pdbx_seq_one_letter_code
_entity_poly.pdbx_strand_id
1 'polypeptide(L)'
;MLRLPSVMKQMRPVCRALAPHLTRAYAKDIKFGADARALMLQGVDLLVDAVAVTMGPKGRTVIIEQSWGSPKVTKDGVTVAKSIDLKDKCKNIGARLVQDVANNTNEEAGDGTTTATVLARAIAKEGFDTISKGANPVEIRRGVISPAYRASCQHWNWPTSIASLWSSLLKMWTERHSALWSSTGLSLKTPLHKKCMEWINVKQNF
;
A
#
# COMPACT_ATOMS: atom_id res chain seq x y z
N MET A 1 43.49 1.81 58.62
CA MET A 1 42.04 1.91 58.93
C MET A 1 41.65 3.38 58.97
N LEU A 2 41.09 3.92 57.88
CA LEU A 2 40.56 5.30 57.86
C LEU A 2 39.04 5.21 57.82
N ARG A 3 38.39 5.65 58.91
CA ARG A 3 36.92 5.73 59.03
C ARG A 3 36.42 6.91 58.19
N LEU A 4 35.60 6.62 57.18
CA LEU A 4 34.85 7.63 56.44
C LEU A 4 33.84 8.33 57.37
N PRO A 5 33.72 9.67 57.32
CA PRO A 5 32.76 10.42 58.14
C PRO A 5 31.31 10.15 57.72
N SER A 6 30.41 10.10 58.72
CA SER A 6 29.00 9.71 58.66
C SER A 6 28.08 10.62 57.81
N VAL A 7 28.62 11.58 57.07
CA VAL A 7 27.87 12.63 56.34
C VAL A 7 27.49 12.23 54.91
N MET A 8 27.96 11.08 54.41
CA MET A 8 27.56 10.57 53.09
C MET A 8 26.42 9.52 53.12
N LYS A 9 25.75 9.34 54.27
CA LYS A 9 24.55 8.46 54.38
C LYS A 9 23.22 9.15 54.07
N GLN A 10 23.22 10.42 53.64
CA GLN A 10 22.00 11.19 53.39
C GLN A 10 21.75 11.56 51.92
N MET A 11 22.39 10.90 50.95
CA MET A 11 21.90 10.92 49.57
C MET A 11 20.83 9.83 49.41
N ARG A 12 19.57 10.15 49.75
CA ARG A 12 18.45 9.41 49.18
C ARG A 12 18.48 9.66 47.66
N PRO A 13 18.27 8.64 46.81
CA PRO A 13 18.21 8.86 45.37
C PRO A 13 16.96 9.70 45.07
N VAL A 14 17.13 11.00 44.90
CA VAL A 14 16.09 11.95 44.48
C VAL A 14 15.51 11.56 43.10
N CYS A 15 16.21 10.70 42.36
CA CYS A 15 15.78 10.25 41.03
C CYS A 15 14.54 9.33 41.01
N ARG A 16 14.02 8.84 42.15
CA ARG A 16 12.86 7.92 42.11
C ARG A 16 11.48 8.59 42.16
N ALA A 17 11.41 9.89 42.51
CA ALA A 17 10.15 10.60 42.68
C ALA A 17 9.63 11.30 41.41
N LEU A 18 10.45 11.44 40.36
CA LEU A 18 10.09 12.16 39.12
C LEU A 18 9.70 11.23 37.95
N ALA A 19 9.67 9.92 38.17
CA ALA A 19 9.43 8.94 37.12
C ALA A 19 7.96 8.73 36.64
N PRO A 20 6.86 9.09 37.37
CA PRO A 20 5.53 8.77 36.86
C PRO A 20 5.03 9.70 35.73
N HIS A 21 5.78 10.77 35.38
CA HIS A 21 5.33 11.74 34.38
C HIS A 21 5.94 11.59 32.98
N LEU A 22 6.85 10.63 32.74
CA LEU A 22 7.55 10.49 31.44
C LEU A 22 7.18 9.26 30.60
N THR A 23 6.32 8.36 31.08
CA THR A 23 5.76 7.29 30.26
C THR A 23 4.32 7.61 29.88
N ARG A 24 4.13 8.57 28.98
CA ARG A 24 2.84 8.76 28.28
C ARG A 24 2.68 7.61 27.27
N ALA A 25 2.48 6.39 27.79
CA ALA A 25 2.16 5.23 26.99
C ALA A 25 0.69 5.37 26.56
N TYR A 26 0.47 5.79 25.32
CA TYR A 26 -0.85 5.72 24.72
C TYR A 26 -1.27 4.26 24.64
N ALA A 27 -2.39 3.90 25.28
CA ALA A 27 -3.00 2.58 25.12
C ALA A 27 -3.30 2.33 23.63
N LYS A 28 -2.87 1.18 23.11
CA LYS A 28 -3.05 0.78 21.71
C LYS A 28 -4.14 -0.28 21.64
N ASP A 29 -5.13 -0.06 20.79
CA ASP A 29 -6.09 -1.09 20.39
C ASP A 29 -5.43 -2.01 19.35
N ILE A 30 -5.54 -3.32 19.55
CA ILE A 30 -4.89 -4.33 18.72
C ILE A 30 -5.95 -5.31 18.22
N LYS A 31 -6.08 -5.39 16.89
CA LYS A 31 -6.97 -6.33 16.21
C LYS A 31 -6.16 -7.37 15.45
N PHE A 32 -6.65 -8.60 15.43
CA PHE A 32 -5.94 -9.73 14.85
C PHE A 32 -6.78 -10.45 13.79
N GLY A 33 -6.12 -11.28 12.99
CA GLY A 33 -6.79 -12.27 12.14
C GLY A 33 -7.59 -11.68 10.98
N ALA A 34 -8.68 -12.36 10.65
CA ALA A 34 -9.54 -12.03 9.52
C ALA A 34 -10.31 -10.72 9.71
N ASP A 35 -10.75 -10.43 10.94
CA ASP A 35 -11.55 -9.24 11.25
C ASP A 35 -10.77 -7.95 10.98
N ALA A 36 -9.48 -7.92 11.34
CA ALA A 36 -8.60 -6.80 11.05
C ALA A 36 -8.44 -6.59 9.52
N ARG A 37 -8.28 -7.68 8.76
CA ARG A 37 -8.16 -7.62 7.29
C ARG A 37 -9.45 -7.17 6.62
N ALA A 38 -10.61 -7.62 7.11
CA ALA A 38 -11.91 -7.20 6.60
C ALA A 38 -12.13 -5.69 6.80
N LEU A 39 -11.78 -5.16 7.98
CA LEU A 39 -11.82 -3.72 8.23
C LEU A 39 -10.86 -2.94 7.33
N MET A 40 -9.64 -3.45 7.12
CA MET A 40 -8.70 -2.81 6.19
C MET A 40 -9.22 -2.81 4.75
N LEU A 41 -9.81 -3.91 4.29
CA LEU A 41 -10.38 -4.03 2.94
C LEU A 41 -11.53 -3.05 2.74
N GLN A 42 -12.41 -2.87 3.73
CA GLN A 42 -13.45 -1.84 3.68
C GLN A 42 -12.88 -0.43 3.48
N GLY A 43 -11.76 -0.12 4.13
CA GLY A 43 -11.08 1.16 3.95
C GLY A 43 -10.50 1.34 2.54
N VAL A 44 -9.93 0.27 1.98
CA VAL A 44 -9.44 0.22 0.60
C VAL A 44 -10.58 0.43 -0.40
N ASP A 45 -11.70 -0.27 -0.21
CA ASP A 45 -12.85 -0.19 -1.12
C ASP A 45 -13.44 1.22 -1.16
N LEU A 46 -13.64 1.85 0.01
CA LEU A 46 -14.16 3.22 0.11
C LEU A 46 -13.29 4.24 -0.66
N LEU A 47 -11.97 4.14 -0.53
CA LEU A 47 -11.07 5.04 -1.22
C LEU A 47 -11.09 4.80 -2.73
N VAL A 48 -11.05 3.53 -3.15
CA VAL A 48 -10.95 3.18 -4.56
C VAL A 48 -12.26 3.45 -5.29
N ASP A 49 -13.41 3.30 -4.65
CA ASP A 49 -14.70 3.69 -5.23
C ASP A 49 -14.76 5.19 -5.52
N ALA A 50 -14.21 6.03 -4.63
CA ALA A 50 -14.12 7.47 -4.84
C ALA A 50 -13.13 7.86 -5.95
N VAL A 51 -12.04 7.11 -6.13
CA VAL A 51 -11.02 7.40 -7.16
C VAL A 51 -11.42 6.83 -8.53
N ALA A 52 -12.11 5.69 -8.56
CA ALA A 52 -12.47 5.01 -9.80
C ALA A 52 -13.46 5.81 -10.67
N VAL A 53 -14.27 6.69 -10.09
CA VAL A 53 -15.21 7.53 -10.86
C VAL A 53 -14.52 8.53 -11.78
N THR A 54 -13.27 8.90 -11.47
CA THR A 54 -12.50 9.84 -12.30
C THR A 54 -11.79 9.16 -13.46
N MET A 55 -11.86 7.83 -13.56
CA MET A 55 -11.12 7.07 -14.55
C MET A 55 -11.67 7.26 -15.98
N GLY A 56 -10.76 7.54 -16.91
CA GLY A 56 -11.01 7.53 -18.35
C GLY A 56 -11.65 8.83 -18.90
N PRO A 57 -11.88 8.90 -20.23
CA PRO A 57 -12.39 10.11 -20.88
C PRO A 57 -13.83 10.45 -20.47
N LYS A 58 -14.62 9.45 -20.08
CA LYS A 58 -15.97 9.60 -19.51
C LYS A 58 -15.96 9.74 -17.97
N GLY A 59 -14.78 9.95 -17.37
CA GLY A 59 -14.62 10.13 -15.93
C GLY A 59 -15.40 11.34 -15.41
N ARG A 60 -16.07 11.15 -14.28
CA ARG A 60 -16.83 12.20 -13.59
C ARG A 60 -15.91 13.00 -12.67
N THR A 61 -16.28 14.24 -12.43
CA THR A 61 -15.59 15.12 -11.48
C THR A 61 -15.97 14.76 -10.05
N VAL A 62 -14.99 14.81 -9.16
CA VAL A 62 -15.18 14.71 -7.71
C VAL A 62 -15.06 16.11 -7.11
N ILE A 63 -15.94 16.41 -6.16
CA ILE A 63 -15.93 17.67 -5.41
C ILE A 63 -15.32 17.40 -4.04
N ILE A 64 -14.32 18.17 -3.67
CA ILE A 64 -13.57 18.06 -2.42
C ILE A 64 -13.80 19.33 -1.61
N GLU A 65 -14.23 19.16 -0.37
CA GLU A 65 -14.35 20.26 0.60
C GLU A 65 -12.96 20.78 0.99
N GLN A 66 -12.80 22.10 1.02
CA GLN A 66 -11.60 22.76 1.52
C GLN A 66 -11.96 23.50 2.82
N SER A 67 -11.05 23.55 3.79
CA SER A 67 -11.31 24.19 5.08
C SER A 67 -11.58 25.70 4.99
N TRP A 68 -11.24 26.32 3.87
CA TRP A 68 -11.47 27.73 3.59
C TRP A 68 -11.60 27.93 2.08
N GLY A 69 -12.45 28.88 1.67
CA GLY A 69 -12.68 29.20 0.26
C GLY A 69 -13.71 28.30 -0.43
N SER A 70 -13.62 28.24 -1.76
CA SER A 70 -14.53 27.48 -2.61
C SER A 70 -14.14 26.00 -2.69
N PRO A 71 -15.09 25.07 -2.83
CA PRO A 71 -14.79 23.65 -2.95
C PRO A 71 -13.97 23.35 -4.21
N LYS A 72 -13.04 22.40 -4.12
CA LYS A 72 -12.18 22.01 -5.24
C LYS A 72 -12.86 20.93 -6.08
N VAL A 73 -13.09 21.23 -7.35
CA VAL A 73 -13.59 20.26 -8.34
C VAL A 73 -12.39 19.71 -9.10
N THR A 74 -12.21 18.38 -9.11
CA THR A 74 -11.06 17.73 -9.77
C THR A 74 -11.44 16.43 -10.47
N LYS A 75 -10.65 16.07 -11.48
CA LYS A 75 -10.65 14.73 -12.10
C LYS A 75 -9.38 13.94 -11.76
N ASP A 76 -8.50 14.48 -10.92
CA ASP A 76 -7.20 13.90 -10.65
C ASP A 76 -7.30 12.86 -9.53
N GLY A 77 -7.08 11.59 -9.85
CA GLY A 77 -7.20 10.48 -8.90
C GLY A 77 -6.28 10.63 -7.68
N VAL A 78 -5.07 11.18 -7.86
CA VAL A 78 -4.10 11.41 -6.77
C VAL A 78 -4.61 12.45 -5.78
N THR A 79 -5.18 13.54 -6.29
CA THR A 79 -5.71 14.62 -5.45
C THR A 79 -6.90 14.12 -4.64
N VAL A 80 -7.78 13.33 -5.27
CA VAL A 80 -8.91 12.68 -4.59
C VAL A 80 -8.41 11.73 -3.51
N ALA A 81 -7.46 10.83 -3.83
CA ALA A 81 -6.91 9.88 -2.87
C ALA A 81 -6.28 10.56 -1.64
N LYS A 82 -5.55 11.67 -1.83
CA LYS A 82 -4.92 12.45 -0.75
C LYS A 82 -5.91 13.15 0.16
N SER A 83 -7.13 13.42 -0.31
CA SER A 83 -8.17 14.13 0.46
C SER A 83 -9.03 13.22 1.34
N ILE A 84 -8.89 11.89 1.20
CA ILE A 84 -9.72 10.92 1.91
C ILE A 84 -8.99 10.46 3.16
N ASP A 85 -9.53 10.83 4.32
CA ASP A 85 -9.11 10.32 5.63
C ASP A 85 -10.31 9.70 6.36
N LEU A 86 -10.13 8.49 6.90
CA LEU A 86 -11.19 7.75 7.57
C LEU A 86 -11.07 7.86 9.09
N LYS A 87 -12.20 8.05 9.77
CA LYS A 87 -12.28 8.15 11.25
C LYS A 87 -11.82 6.86 11.94
N ASP A 88 -12.17 5.72 11.37
CA ASP A 88 -11.77 4.40 11.88
C ASP A 88 -10.30 4.12 11.55
N LYS A 89 -9.45 4.02 12.58
CA LYS A 89 -8.00 3.81 12.41
C LYS A 89 -7.65 2.58 11.56
N CYS A 90 -8.33 1.45 11.76
CA CYS A 90 -8.06 0.22 10.99
C CYS A 90 -8.39 0.38 9.50
N LYS A 91 -9.52 1.04 9.18
CA LYS A 91 -9.89 1.34 7.79
C LYS A 91 -8.92 2.35 7.19
N ASN A 92 -8.53 3.37 7.97
CA ASN A 92 -7.61 4.40 7.54
C ASN A 92 -6.24 3.84 7.17
N ILE A 93 -5.75 2.83 7.90
CA ILE A 93 -4.50 2.13 7.54
C ILE A 93 -4.63 1.51 6.14
N GLY A 94 -5.74 0.84 5.84
CA GLY A 94 -5.99 0.28 4.51
C GLY A 94 -6.03 1.34 3.42
N ALA A 95 -6.77 2.43 3.65
CA ALA A 95 -6.84 3.57 2.73
C ALA A 95 -5.45 4.19 2.50
N ARG A 96 -4.66 4.38 3.56
CA ARG A 96 -3.34 5.00 3.47
C ARG A 96 -2.36 4.19 2.62
N LEU A 97 -2.39 2.86 2.73
CA LEU A 97 -1.56 1.99 1.90
C LEU A 97 -1.85 2.18 0.40
N VAL A 98 -3.11 2.39 0.03
CA VAL A 98 -3.49 2.64 -1.37
C VAL A 98 -3.12 4.05 -1.83
N GLN A 99 -3.19 5.04 -0.92
CA GLN A 99 -2.66 6.39 -1.19
C GLN A 99 -1.17 6.34 -1.49
N ASP A 100 -0.40 5.56 -0.75
CA ASP A 100 1.04 5.41 -0.98
C ASP A 100 1.33 4.78 -2.35
N VAL A 101 0.56 3.78 -2.77
CA VAL A 101 0.64 3.21 -4.13
C VAL A 101 0.36 4.27 -5.21
N ALA A 102 -0.68 5.09 -5.01
CA ALA A 102 -1.03 6.16 -5.93
C ALA A 102 0.07 7.22 -6.02
N ASN A 103 0.65 7.61 -4.88
CA ASN A 103 1.73 8.60 -4.81
C ASN A 103 2.99 8.11 -5.51
N ASN A 104 3.42 6.88 -5.22
CA ASN A 104 4.61 6.29 -5.84
C ASN A 104 4.44 6.18 -7.36
N THR A 105 3.25 5.78 -7.83
CA THR A 105 2.96 5.69 -9.27
C THR A 105 3.00 7.07 -9.93
N ASN A 106 2.50 8.11 -9.25
CA ASN A 106 2.56 9.47 -9.74
C ASN A 106 3.99 10.01 -9.82
N GLU A 107 4.84 9.70 -8.83
CA GLU A 107 6.24 10.12 -8.80
C GLU A 107 7.08 9.44 -9.88
N GLU A 108 6.83 8.16 -10.14
CA GLU A 108 7.57 7.38 -11.13
C GLU A 108 7.09 7.65 -12.56
N ALA A 109 5.78 7.55 -12.79
CA ALA A 109 5.20 7.55 -14.14
C ALA A 109 4.44 8.83 -14.51
N GLY A 110 3.97 9.62 -13.53
CA GLY A 110 3.18 10.82 -13.77
C GLY A 110 1.75 10.57 -14.29
N ASP A 111 1.38 9.33 -14.60
CA ASP A 111 0.04 8.91 -15.02
C ASP A 111 -0.22 7.46 -14.55
N GLY A 112 -1.46 6.98 -14.66
CA GLY A 112 -1.85 5.62 -14.29
C GLY A 112 -2.18 5.43 -12.81
N THR A 113 -2.31 6.52 -12.06
CA THR A 113 -2.57 6.51 -10.61
C THR A 113 -3.94 5.90 -10.28
N THR A 114 -4.97 6.25 -11.04
CA THR A 114 -6.30 5.63 -10.94
C THR A 114 -6.29 4.15 -11.33
N THR A 115 -5.48 3.77 -12.33
CA THR A 115 -5.34 2.36 -12.73
C THR A 115 -4.64 1.55 -11.65
N ALA A 116 -3.57 2.09 -11.06
CA ALA A 116 -2.80 1.44 -10.00
C ALA A 116 -3.64 1.20 -8.74
N THR A 117 -4.48 2.17 -8.36
CA THR A 117 -5.37 2.04 -7.19
C THR A 117 -6.46 0.98 -7.41
N VAL A 118 -7.07 0.91 -8.61
CA VAL A 118 -8.05 -0.13 -8.94
C VAL A 118 -7.40 -1.52 -8.98
N LEU A 119 -6.19 -1.63 -9.52
CA LEU A 119 -5.44 -2.88 -9.54
C LEU A 119 -5.04 -3.33 -8.12
N ALA A 120 -4.60 -2.39 -7.28
CA ALA A 120 -4.25 -2.66 -5.88
C ALA A 120 -5.46 -3.24 -5.11
N ARG A 121 -6.66 -2.69 -5.32
CA ARG A 121 -7.90 -3.25 -4.75
C ARG A 121 -8.15 -4.68 -5.21
N ALA A 122 -8.05 -4.95 -6.51
CA ALA A 122 -8.31 -6.28 -7.06
C ALA A 122 -7.36 -7.33 -6.48
N ILE A 123 -6.06 -7.00 -6.38
CA ILE A 123 -5.05 -7.87 -5.78
C ILE A 123 -5.31 -8.07 -4.28
N ALA A 124 -5.64 -7.00 -3.55
CA ALA A 124 -5.91 -7.07 -2.11
C ALA A 124 -7.14 -7.97 -1.82
N LYS A 125 -8.22 -7.82 -2.58
CA LYS A 125 -9.45 -8.59 -2.43
C LYS A 125 -9.21 -10.08 -2.68
N GLU A 126 -8.68 -10.45 -3.86
CA GLU A 126 -8.41 -11.86 -4.18
C GLU A 126 -7.33 -12.47 -3.26
N GLY A 127 -6.35 -11.66 -2.82
CA GLY A 127 -5.34 -12.05 -1.85
C GLY A 127 -5.96 -12.42 -0.49
N PHE A 128 -6.83 -11.57 0.05
CA PHE A 128 -7.51 -11.84 1.32
C PHE A 128 -8.48 -13.02 1.25
N ASP A 129 -9.18 -13.20 0.12
CA ASP A 129 -10.03 -14.37 -0.11
C ASP A 129 -9.22 -15.67 -0.12
N THR A 130 -8.04 -15.65 -0.76
CA THR A 130 -7.15 -16.82 -0.84
C THR A 130 -6.52 -17.15 0.51
N ILE A 131 -6.15 -16.13 1.30
CA ILE A 131 -5.65 -16.31 2.67
C ILE A 131 -6.74 -16.90 3.58
N SER A 132 -7.99 -16.47 3.40
CA SER A 132 -9.13 -17.00 4.18
C SER A 132 -9.39 -18.48 3.89
N LYS A 133 -8.98 -18.98 2.72
CA LYS A 133 -9.00 -20.42 2.36
C LYS A 133 -7.83 -21.22 2.93
N GLY A 134 -6.95 -20.61 3.73
CA GLY A 134 -5.82 -21.28 4.39
C GLY A 134 -4.51 -21.25 3.60
N ALA A 135 -4.41 -20.46 2.53
CA ALA A 135 -3.17 -20.31 1.79
C ALA A 135 -2.14 -19.45 2.53
N ASN A 136 -0.85 -19.70 2.28
CA ASN A 136 0.25 -18.97 2.90
C ASN A 136 0.42 -17.56 2.29
N PRO A 137 0.25 -16.45 3.05
CA PRO A 137 0.36 -15.09 2.53
C PRO A 137 1.76 -14.75 2.00
N VAL A 138 2.82 -15.35 2.55
CA VAL A 138 4.20 -15.10 2.13
C VAL A 138 4.46 -15.68 0.74
N GLU A 139 3.93 -16.87 0.47
CA GLU A 139 4.06 -17.51 -0.85
C GLU A 139 3.24 -16.80 -1.91
N ILE A 140 2.01 -16.37 -1.57
CA ILE A 140 1.19 -15.55 -2.47
C ILE A 140 1.95 -14.29 -2.86
N ARG A 141 2.54 -13.58 -1.88
CA ARG A 141 3.34 -12.39 -2.14
C ARG A 141 4.54 -12.68 -3.04
N ARG A 142 5.27 -13.78 -2.79
CA ARG A 142 6.40 -14.20 -3.63
C ARG A 142 5.95 -14.51 -5.06
N GLY A 143 4.79 -15.14 -5.23
CA GLY A 143 4.19 -15.42 -6.53
C GLY A 143 3.84 -14.15 -7.31
N VAL A 144 3.23 -13.16 -6.64
CA VAL A 144 2.86 -11.87 -7.26
C VAL A 144 4.11 -11.05 -7.65
N ILE A 145 5.17 -11.09 -6.85
CA ILE A 145 6.42 -10.37 -7.14
C ILE A 145 7.33 -11.15 -8.12
N SER A 146 7.00 -12.42 -8.40
CA SER A 146 7.87 -13.30 -9.18
C SER A 146 8.23 -12.72 -10.56
N PRO A 147 9.46 -12.96 -11.05
CA PRO A 147 9.87 -12.55 -12.39
C PRO A 147 8.95 -13.09 -13.50
N ALA A 148 8.28 -14.22 -13.26
CA ALA A 148 7.33 -14.81 -14.19
C ALA A 148 6.06 -13.93 -14.34
N TYR A 149 5.53 -13.41 -13.24
CA TYR A 149 4.40 -12.46 -13.27
C TYR A 149 4.82 -11.15 -13.97
N ARG A 150 6.02 -10.67 -13.66
CA ARG A 150 6.66 -9.51 -14.29
C ARG A 150 6.80 -9.68 -15.82
N ALA A 151 7.28 -10.84 -16.27
CA ALA A 151 7.40 -11.18 -17.69
C ALA A 151 6.04 -11.31 -18.39
N SER A 152 5.01 -11.80 -17.68
CA SER A 152 3.64 -11.83 -18.19
C SER A 152 3.13 -10.43 -18.50
N CYS A 153 3.39 -9.45 -17.62
CA CYS A 153 3.01 -8.05 -17.85
C CYS A 153 3.78 -7.42 -19.02
N GLN A 154 5.03 -7.84 -19.27
CA GLN A 154 5.83 -7.38 -20.42
C GLN A 154 5.41 -8.02 -21.75
N HIS A 155 4.90 -9.26 -21.71
CA HIS A 155 4.39 -9.97 -22.88
C HIS A 155 3.09 -9.35 -23.40
N TRP A 156 2.25 -8.83 -22.52
CA TRP A 156 1.11 -7.99 -22.88
C TRP A 156 1.63 -6.60 -23.27
N ASN A 157 1.80 -6.37 -24.58
CA ASN A 157 2.34 -5.16 -25.21
C ASN A 157 1.57 -3.87 -24.83
N TRP A 158 1.76 -3.39 -23.61
CA TRP A 158 1.27 -2.10 -23.13
C TRP A 158 1.92 -0.96 -23.95
N PRO A 159 1.19 0.12 -24.25
CA PRO A 159 1.71 1.23 -25.04
C PRO A 159 3.05 1.75 -24.49
N THR A 160 3.97 1.99 -25.41
CA THR A 160 5.43 2.15 -25.27
C THR A 160 5.93 3.23 -24.29
N SER A 161 5.02 4.05 -23.73
CA SER A 161 5.33 5.08 -22.72
C SER A 161 5.61 4.50 -21.32
N ILE A 162 5.05 3.34 -20.96
CA ILE A 162 5.29 2.69 -19.65
C ILE A 162 6.47 1.71 -19.75
N ALA A 163 6.76 1.17 -20.93
CA ALA A 163 7.90 0.29 -21.19
C ALA A 163 9.25 1.00 -21.05
N SER A 164 9.33 2.31 -21.32
CA SER A 164 10.55 3.12 -21.14
C SER A 164 10.85 3.38 -19.66
N LEU A 165 9.82 3.71 -18.86
CA LEU A 165 9.91 3.87 -17.41
C LEU A 165 10.40 2.57 -16.74
N TRP A 166 9.83 1.45 -17.17
CA TRP A 166 10.20 0.14 -16.66
C TRP A 166 11.58 -0.34 -17.13
N SER A 167 12.02 0.07 -18.32
CA SER A 167 13.39 -0.18 -18.80
C SER A 167 14.43 0.66 -18.05
N SER A 168 14.09 1.89 -17.64
CA SER A 168 14.95 2.73 -16.80
C SER A 168 15.08 2.18 -15.38
N LEU A 169 13.98 1.69 -14.78
CA LEU A 169 14.01 1.02 -13.48
C LEU A 169 14.69 -0.36 -13.52
N LEU A 170 14.58 -1.07 -14.64
CA LEU A 170 15.32 -2.31 -14.86
C LEU A 170 16.82 -2.05 -14.97
N LYS A 171 17.26 -1.08 -15.80
CA LYS A 171 18.68 -0.67 -15.90
C LYS A 171 19.26 -0.29 -14.54
N MET A 172 18.55 0.52 -13.76
CA MET A 172 18.97 0.96 -12.42
C MET A 172 19.10 -0.21 -11.41
N TRP A 173 18.39 -1.31 -11.62
CA TRP A 173 18.42 -2.49 -10.74
C TRP A 173 19.38 -3.58 -11.21
N THR A 174 19.50 -3.85 -12.52
CA THR A 174 20.45 -4.83 -13.08
C THR A 174 21.90 -4.39 -12.99
N GLU A 175 22.20 -3.08 -13.08
CA GLU A 175 23.57 -2.58 -12.91
C GLU A 175 24.05 -2.65 -11.46
N ARG A 176 23.14 -2.80 -10.49
CA ARG A 176 23.47 -2.84 -9.04
C ARG A 176 23.51 -4.24 -8.44
N HIS A 177 23.01 -5.28 -9.11
CA HIS A 177 22.97 -6.66 -8.59
C HIS A 177 23.17 -7.75 -9.65
N SER A 178 24.15 -7.58 -10.55
CA SER A 178 24.48 -8.57 -11.59
C SER A 178 25.14 -9.88 -11.08
N ALA A 179 25.39 -10.03 -9.78
CA ALA A 179 26.14 -11.17 -9.23
C ALA A 179 25.29 -12.30 -8.62
N LEU A 180 23.96 -12.18 -8.52
CA LEU A 180 23.13 -13.20 -7.87
C LEU A 180 21.93 -13.60 -8.72
N TRP A 181 21.98 -14.84 -9.19
CA TRP A 181 20.91 -15.70 -9.71
C TRP A 181 20.80 -15.91 -11.23
N SER A 182 21.75 -16.71 -11.74
CA SER A 182 21.39 -17.81 -12.64
C SER A 182 20.98 -19.04 -11.82
N SER A 183 19.68 -19.21 -11.59
CA SER A 183 19.00 -20.51 -11.57
C SER A 183 17.68 -20.37 -10.82
N THR A 184 16.59 -20.54 -11.55
CA THR A 184 15.49 -21.45 -11.23
C THR A 184 14.34 -21.08 -12.15
N GLY A 185 14.20 -21.85 -13.22
CA GLY A 185 12.99 -21.85 -14.02
C GLY A 185 11.87 -22.48 -13.21
N LEU A 186 10.77 -21.77 -13.03
CA LEU A 186 9.50 -22.38 -12.63
C LEU A 186 8.34 -21.64 -13.31
N SER A 187 7.60 -22.37 -14.13
CA SER A 187 6.38 -21.94 -14.81
C SER A 187 5.18 -22.18 -13.90
N LEU A 188 4.49 -21.12 -13.49
CA LEU A 188 3.20 -21.22 -12.80
C LEU A 188 2.19 -20.27 -13.45
N LYS A 189 1.37 -20.82 -14.34
CA LYS A 189 0.11 -20.18 -14.80
C LYS A 189 -0.85 -20.15 -13.61
N THR A 190 -0.96 -18.99 -12.95
CA THR A 190 -1.83 -18.84 -11.77
C THR A 190 -3.30 -18.56 -12.16
N PRO A 191 -4.28 -19.01 -11.36
CA PRO A 191 -5.71 -18.67 -11.51
C PRO A 191 -5.99 -17.16 -11.50
N LEU A 192 -5.09 -16.39 -10.86
CA LEU A 192 -5.14 -14.93 -10.75
C LEU A 192 -5.01 -14.25 -12.13
N HIS A 193 -4.19 -14.83 -13.03
CA HIS A 193 -4.02 -14.32 -14.39
C HIS A 193 -5.31 -14.46 -15.22
N LYS A 194 -6.04 -15.58 -15.10
CA LYS A 194 -7.32 -15.77 -15.78
C LYS A 194 -8.39 -14.79 -15.31
N LYS A 195 -8.50 -14.56 -13.99
CA LYS A 195 -9.46 -13.61 -13.43
C LYS A 195 -9.14 -12.14 -13.73
N CYS A 196 -7.87 -11.76 -13.71
CA CYS A 196 -7.45 -10.42 -14.15
C CYS A 196 -7.84 -10.17 -15.62
N MET A 197 -7.70 -11.18 -16.49
CA MET A 197 -8.08 -11.09 -17.90
C MET A 197 -9.61 -11.05 -18.11
N GLU A 198 -10.38 -11.79 -17.32
CA GLU A 198 -11.86 -11.70 -17.32
C GLU A 198 -12.34 -10.30 -16.96
N TRP A 199 -11.70 -9.65 -15.99
CA TRP A 199 -12.03 -8.29 -15.56
C TRP A 199 -11.69 -7.23 -16.62
N ILE A 200 -10.59 -7.43 -17.36
CA ILE A 200 -10.21 -6.57 -18.50
C ILE A 200 -11.21 -6.72 -19.67
N ASN A 201 -11.70 -7.94 -19.93
CA ASN A 201 -12.64 -8.21 -21.01
C ASN A 201 -14.04 -7.61 -20.74
N VAL A 202 -14.48 -7.55 -19.48
CA VAL A 202 -15.74 -6.90 -19.10
C VAL A 202 -15.70 -5.37 -19.31
N LYS A 203 -14.51 -4.77 -19.33
CA LYS A 203 -14.31 -3.32 -19.52
C LYS A 203 -14.20 -2.88 -20.99
N GLN A 204 -13.97 -3.79 -21.95
CA GLN A 204 -13.96 -3.45 -23.38
C GLN A 204 -15.35 -3.31 -24.00
N ASN A 205 -16.42 -3.67 -23.26
CA ASN A 205 -17.81 -3.53 -23.68
C ASN A 205 -18.56 -2.33 -23.03
N PHE A 206 -17.84 -1.32 -22.53
CA PHE A 206 -18.40 -0.05 -22.00
C PHE A 206 -17.63 1.20 -22.45
#